data_AF-A0A662CFB0-F1
#
_entry.id   AF-A0A662CFB0-F1
#
_cell.length_a   1.000
_cell.length_b   1.000
_cell.length_c   1.000
_cell.angle_alpha   90.00
_cell.angle_beta   90.00
_cell.angle_gamma   90.00
#
_symmetry.space_group_name_H-M   'P 1'
#
loop_
_entity.id
_entity.type
_entity.pdbx_description
1 polymer ?
#
loop_
_entity_poly.entity_id
_entity_poly.type
_entity_poly.pdbx_seq_one_letter_code
_entity_poly.pdbx_strand_id
1 'polypeptide(L)'
;LYQDPHEKNPHLVPLIHTQGQFNQMVARHQLFKKKHPDKANGKGIPYTGLSNARPETKAIGERVKAYMKNMPFDIKEYLEFEMPGSDEVGDWGN
;
A
#
# COMPACT_ATOMS: atom_id res chain seq x y z
N LEU A 1 -21.78 23.67 -1.29
CA LEU A 1 -22.09 23.61 -2.73
C LEU A 1 -21.17 24.52 -3.55
N TYR A 2 -21.00 25.81 -3.22
CA TYR A 2 -20.10 26.73 -3.95
C TYR A 2 -18.59 26.66 -3.60
N GLN A 3 -18.15 25.63 -2.88
CA GLN A 3 -16.74 25.53 -2.46
C GLN A 3 -15.83 24.96 -3.55
N ASP A 4 -16.44 24.45 -4.62
CA ASP A 4 -15.73 23.81 -5.70
C ASP A 4 -15.70 24.72 -6.96
N PRO A 5 -14.55 25.36 -7.28
CA PRO A 5 -14.39 26.13 -8.50
C PRO A 5 -14.30 25.26 -9.77
N HIS A 6 -14.15 23.93 -9.63
CA HIS A 6 -14.01 22.99 -10.73
C HIS A 6 -15.30 22.88 -11.56
N GLU A 7 -16.48 23.05 -10.94
CA GLU A 7 -17.76 23.11 -11.66
C GLU A 7 -17.83 24.32 -12.62
N LYS A 8 -17.06 25.37 -12.37
CA LYS A 8 -16.97 26.58 -13.21
C LYS A 8 -15.80 26.54 -14.19
N ASN A 9 -14.72 25.86 -13.86
CA ASN A 9 -13.56 25.70 -14.75
C ASN A 9 -12.99 24.27 -14.70
N PRO A 10 -13.26 23.44 -15.73
CA PRO A 10 -12.84 22.04 -15.75
C PRO A 10 -11.32 21.86 -15.80
N HIS A 11 -10.54 22.87 -16.21
CA HIS A 11 -9.07 22.80 -16.24
C HIS A 11 -8.44 22.71 -14.84
N LEU A 12 -9.21 23.01 -13.78
CA LEU A 12 -8.73 22.94 -12.41
C LEU A 12 -8.85 21.53 -11.82
N VAL A 13 -9.55 20.60 -12.47
CA VAL A 13 -9.76 19.21 -12.00
C VAL A 13 -8.43 18.48 -11.71
N PRO A 14 -7.35 18.61 -12.51
CA PRO A 14 -6.08 17.97 -12.18
C PRO A 14 -5.47 18.47 -10.85
N LEU A 15 -5.81 19.69 -10.41
CA LEU A 15 -5.26 20.33 -9.21
C LEU A 15 -6.06 20.04 -7.94
N ILE A 16 -7.09 19.20 -8.00
CA ILE A 16 -7.95 18.84 -6.85
C ILE A 16 -7.10 18.43 -5.62
N HIS A 17 -6.05 17.63 -5.84
CA HIS A 17 -5.17 17.15 -4.77
C HIS A 17 -4.36 18.25 -4.05
N THR A 18 -4.24 19.45 -4.62
CA THR A 18 -3.55 20.60 -4.02
C THR A 18 -4.47 21.49 -3.18
N GLN A 19 -5.78 21.24 -3.20
CA GLN A 19 -6.76 22.03 -2.50
C GLN A 19 -6.61 21.90 -0.97
N GLY A 20 -6.91 22.98 -0.24
CA GLY A 20 -6.85 23.00 1.23
C GLY A 20 -7.69 21.93 1.93
N GLN A 21 -8.70 21.36 1.25
CA GLN A 21 -9.48 20.23 1.77
C GLN A 21 -8.61 18.98 1.99
N PHE A 22 -7.66 18.69 1.10
CA PHE A 22 -6.71 17.58 1.27
C PHE A 22 -5.78 17.82 2.47
N ASN A 23 -5.32 19.06 2.68
CA ASN A 23 -4.54 19.42 3.85
C ASN A 23 -5.31 19.17 5.16
N GLN A 24 -6.62 19.48 5.19
CA GLN A 24 -7.48 19.16 6.33
C GLN A 24 -7.66 17.65 6.52
N MET A 25 -7.77 16.87 5.44
CA MET A 25 -7.84 15.41 5.50
C MET A 25 -6.55 14.82 6.07
N VAL A 26 -5.37 15.28 5.61
CA VAL A 26 -4.07 14.85 6.12
C VAL A 26 -3.92 15.20 7.60
N ALA A 27 -4.28 16.42 8.00
CA ALA A 27 -4.23 16.84 9.40
C ALA A 27 -5.10 15.94 10.30
N ARG A 28 -6.33 15.63 9.85
CA ARG A 28 -7.21 14.69 10.55
C ARG A 28 -6.59 13.30 10.64
N HIS A 29 -6.07 12.77 9.53
CA HIS A 29 -5.41 11.46 9.50
C HIS A 29 -4.23 11.39 10.49
N GLN A 30 -3.38 12.42 10.52
CA GLN A 30 -2.26 12.50 11.46
C GLN A 30 -2.71 12.57 12.92
N LEU A 31 -3.77 13.34 13.23
CA LEU A 31 -4.35 13.36 14.58
C LEU A 31 -4.89 11.99 15.01
N PHE A 32 -5.53 11.26 14.10
CA PHE A 32 -5.98 9.90 14.36
C PHE A 32 -4.80 8.95 14.61
N LYS A 33 -3.72 9.05 13.82
CA LYS A 33 -2.50 8.24 14.03
C LYS A 33 -1.84 8.48 15.39
N LYS A 34 -1.91 9.70 15.93
CA LYS A 34 -1.39 9.97 17.30
C LYS A 34 -2.14 9.18 18.37
N LYS A 35 -3.46 9.00 18.21
CA LYS A 35 -4.30 8.24 19.16
C LYS A 35 -4.25 6.73 18.88
N HIS A 36 -4.14 6.35 17.61
CA HIS A 36 -4.13 4.98 17.13
C HIS A 36 -2.88 4.79 16.25
N PRO A 37 -1.71 4.49 16.85
CA PRO A 37 -0.48 4.33 16.09
C PRO A 37 -0.62 3.22 15.05
N ASP A 38 -0.04 3.45 13.88
CA ASP A 38 -0.07 2.47 12.80
C ASP A 38 0.64 1.19 13.23
N LYS A 39 0.04 0.06 12.88
CA LYS A 39 0.75 -1.22 12.96
C LYS A 39 1.76 -1.29 11.84
N ALA A 40 2.91 -1.92 12.12
CA ALA A 40 3.87 -2.23 11.08
C ALA A 40 3.19 -3.02 9.95
N ASN A 41 3.57 -2.75 8.70
CA ASN A 41 3.06 -3.50 7.57
C ASN A 41 3.34 -4.99 7.76
N GLY A 42 2.30 -5.80 7.60
CA GLY A 42 2.44 -7.25 7.66
C GLY A 42 3.33 -7.71 6.50
N LYS A 43 4.47 -8.31 6.82
CA LYS A 43 5.37 -8.94 5.85
C LYS A 43 5.16 -10.45 5.87
N GLY A 44 5.16 -11.09 4.70
CA GLY A 44 5.10 -12.55 4.58
C GLY A 44 3.96 -13.07 3.71
N ILE A 45 3.57 -14.32 3.95
CA ILE A 45 2.54 -15.01 3.17
C ILE A 45 1.18 -14.35 3.44
N PRO A 46 0.38 -14.04 2.40
CA PRO A 46 -0.91 -13.41 2.59
C PRO A 46 -1.85 -14.32 3.41
N TYR A 47 -2.75 -13.68 4.16
CA TYR A 47 -3.81 -14.35 4.94
C TYR A 47 -3.33 -15.23 6.10
N THR A 48 -2.07 -15.10 6.54
CA THR A 48 -1.59 -15.75 7.78
C THR A 48 -2.09 -15.02 9.03
N GLY A 49 -2.54 -15.76 10.05
CA GLY A 49 -2.95 -15.18 11.35
C GLY A 49 -4.42 -14.74 11.45
N LEU A 50 -5.23 -14.99 10.43
CA LEU A 50 -6.68 -14.80 10.49
C LEU A 50 -7.33 -15.87 11.37
N SER A 51 -7.94 -15.46 12.49
CA SER A 51 -8.61 -16.38 13.42
C SER A 51 -9.84 -17.07 12.82
N ASN A 52 -10.54 -16.41 11.91
CA ASN A 52 -11.73 -16.94 11.22
C ASN A 52 -11.64 -16.76 9.70
N ALA A 53 -10.65 -17.41 9.07
CA ALA A 53 -10.53 -17.42 7.62
C ALA A 53 -11.49 -18.41 6.97
N ARG A 54 -12.15 -17.99 5.88
CA ARG A 54 -12.92 -18.88 4.99
C ARG A 54 -12.01 -19.98 4.42
N PRO A 55 -12.55 -21.17 4.10
CA PRO A 55 -11.75 -22.28 3.59
C PRO A 55 -11.03 -21.92 2.28
N GLU A 56 -11.68 -21.16 1.39
CA GLU A 56 -11.08 -20.66 0.15
C GLU A 56 -9.84 -19.78 0.40
N THR A 57 -9.90 -18.92 1.42
CA THR A 57 -8.78 -18.05 1.80
C THR A 57 -7.60 -18.84 2.35
N LYS A 58 -7.87 -19.93 3.10
CA LYS A 58 -6.82 -20.84 3.59
C LYS A 58 -6.14 -21.57 2.43
N ALA A 59 -6.92 -22.03 1.46
CA ALA A 59 -6.40 -22.70 0.27
C ALA A 59 -5.47 -21.80 -0.56
N ILE A 60 -5.73 -20.49 -0.62
CA ILE A 60 -4.82 -19.52 -1.26
C ILE A 60 -3.48 -19.49 -0.52
N GLY A 61 -3.49 -19.40 0.81
CA GLY A 61 -2.27 -19.40 1.63
C GLY A 61 -1.45 -20.69 1.47
N GLU A 62 -2.11 -21.85 1.41
CA GLU A 62 -1.46 -23.15 1.16
C GLU A 62 -0.86 -23.24 -0.24
N ARG A 63 -1.58 -22.77 -1.26
CA ARG A 63 -1.11 -22.74 -2.64
C ARG A 63 0.14 -21.87 -2.78
N VAL A 64 0.12 -20.68 -2.18
CA VAL A 64 1.29 -19.79 -2.16
C VAL A 64 2.48 -20.51 -1.52
N LYS A 65 2.31 -21.12 -0.35
CA LYS A 65 3.38 -21.91 0.31
C LYS A 65 3.95 -23.01 -0.59
N ALA A 66 3.10 -23.74 -1.29
CA ALA A 66 3.53 -24.80 -2.21
C ALA A 66 4.38 -24.22 -3.37
N TYR A 67 3.96 -23.09 -3.95
CA TYR A 67 4.74 -22.41 -4.99
C TYR A 67 6.05 -21.86 -4.48
N MET A 68 6.08 -21.28 -3.27
CA MET A 68 7.33 -20.82 -2.65
C MET A 68 8.35 -21.95 -2.52
N LYS A 69 7.92 -23.15 -2.13
CA LYS A 69 8.80 -24.32 -1.96
C LYS A 69 9.33 -24.85 -3.30
N ASN A 70 8.54 -24.72 -4.37
CA ASN A 70 8.89 -25.24 -5.69
C ASN A 70 9.71 -24.25 -6.53
N MET A 71 9.91 -23.01 -6.06
CA MET A 71 10.74 -22.04 -6.77
C MET A 71 12.23 -22.35 -6.63
N PRO A 72 13.04 -22.02 -7.66
CA PRO A 72 14.47 -22.32 -7.65
C PRO A 72 15.31 -21.36 -6.78
N PHE A 73 14.69 -20.37 -6.14
CA PHE A 73 15.31 -19.40 -5.25
C PHE A 73 14.37 -19.07 -4.08
N ASP A 74 14.92 -18.61 -2.95
CA ASP A 74 14.10 -18.09 -1.86
C ASP A 74 13.56 -16.69 -2.25
N ILE A 75 12.24 -16.52 -2.13
CA ILE A 75 11.60 -15.22 -2.38
C ILE A 75 12.13 -14.15 -1.44
N LYS A 76 12.53 -14.52 -0.21
CA LYS A 76 13.11 -13.53 0.71
C LYS A 76 14.44 -13.00 0.20
N GLU A 77 15.28 -13.88 -0.32
CA GLU A 77 16.55 -13.48 -0.96
C GLU A 77 16.27 -12.60 -2.18
N TYR A 78 15.24 -12.91 -2.97
CA TYR A 78 14.84 -12.07 -4.11
C TYR A 78 14.34 -10.68 -3.70
N LEU A 79 13.63 -10.55 -2.57
CA LEU A 79 13.17 -9.25 -2.05
C LEU A 79 14.32 -8.37 -1.55
N GLU A 80 15.41 -8.98 -1.10
CA GLU A 80 16.64 -8.31 -0.67
C GLU A 80 17.64 -8.15 -1.82
N PHE A 81 17.39 -8.79 -2.96
CA PHE A 81 18.25 -8.72 -4.13
C PHE A 81 18.09 -7.36 -4.82
N GLU A 82 19.14 -6.54 -4.73
CA GLU A 82 19.21 -5.28 -5.47
C GLU A 82 19.35 -5.58 -6.96
N MET A 83 18.36 -5.14 -7.74
CA MET A 83 18.42 -5.34 -9.19
C MET A 83 19.52 -4.46 -9.78
N PRO A 84 20.40 -4.99 -10.65
CA PRO A 84 21.42 -4.16 -11.28
C PRO A 84 20.78 -3.02 -12.07
N GLY A 85 21.11 -1.77 -11.70
CA GLY A 85 20.52 -0.55 -12.27
C GLY A 85 19.31 0.01 -11.53
N SER A 86 18.90 -0.57 -10.38
CA SER A 86 17.84 0.00 -9.53
C SER A 86 18.17 1.40 -9.02
N ASP A 87 19.45 1.69 -8.84
CA ASP A 87 19.91 2.99 -8.32
C ASP A 87 19.84 4.10 -9.38
N GLU A 88 19.72 3.73 -10.67
CA GLU A 88 19.62 4.66 -11.79
C GLU A 88 18.17 5.07 -12.10
N VAL A 89 17.19 4.30 -11.62
CA VAL A 89 15.78 4.66 -11.69
C VAL A 89 15.44 5.45 -10.42
N GLY A 90 15.06 6.72 -10.60
CA GLY A 90 14.79 7.63 -9.49
C GLY A 90 13.89 7.03 -8.41
N ASP A 91 14.19 7.32 -7.15
CA ASP A 91 13.43 6.85 -5.98
C ASP A 91 11.98 7.34 -6.06
N TRP A 92 11.06 6.45 -6.44
CA TRP A 92 9.62 6.72 -6.53
C TRP A 92 8.91 6.60 -5.16
N GLY A 93 9.66 6.66 -4.05
CA GLY A 93 9.14 6.85 -2.71
C GLY A 93 9.38 5.66 -1.81
N ASN A 94 10.36 5.81 -0.92
CA ASN A 94 10.43 5.12 0.37
C ASN A 94 9.43 5.68 1.39
#